data_AF-A0A9P0MF32-F1
#
_entry.id   AF-A0A9P0MF32-F1
#
_cell.length_a   1.000
_cell.length_b   1.000
_cell.length_c   1.000
_cell.angle_alpha   90.00
_cell.angle_beta   90.00
_cell.angle_gamma   90.00
#
_symmetry.space_group_name_H-M   'P 1'
#
loop_
_entity.id
_entity.type
_entity.pdbx_description
1 polymer ?
#
loop_
_entity_poly.entity_id
_entity_poly.type
_entity_poly.pdbx_seq_one_letter_code
_entity_poly.pdbx_strand_id
1 'polypeptide(L)'
;MGLQQSLREIQDECKLKTDELTFIRQEYDKYKVRAQSILRQNHNHRDLGLEEKHSEELATLKAQSAVLLGQLNEYKEQLKTLKNTNTGLTMKEEANEKKIKELQNEISVLQNKHSQLSAKFDNTVVEHAETVRSLKVHAETLAQCYRQQISEQEARHNKEIIELQSKIEKAPSPVEHNLPPPLMHREEGEGSENTESTYSPNKVHPVPLERLLATEDDQELANLKKQLHEQELKLSHLTALLADTEQDLAKHTQMNEVLKEEIRRQQRSQERERHAENLEYLKNVVFKFVTLSNSDERTRLVPVLNTILKLSPDETRQLTTVAKGEPSATLKGWTNLLPTWSSSPSKP
;
A
#
# COMPACT_ATOMS: atom_id res chain seq x y z
N MET A 1 120.72 78.44 -57.81
CA MET A 1 120.12 77.20 -58.35
C MET A 1 119.65 76.22 -57.25
N GLY A 2 120.33 76.07 -56.10
CA GLY A 2 119.91 75.10 -55.06
C GLY A 2 118.63 75.45 -54.25
N LEU A 3 118.33 76.73 -54.03
CA LEU A 3 117.18 77.16 -53.22
C LEU A 3 115.81 76.90 -53.87
N GLN A 4 115.70 77.01 -55.19
CA GLN A 4 114.45 76.72 -55.91
C GLN A 4 114.12 75.22 -55.93
N GLN A 5 115.13 74.37 -55.94
CA GLN A 5 114.95 72.92 -55.92
C GLN A 5 114.53 72.43 -54.54
N SER A 6 115.18 72.92 -53.48
CA SER A 6 114.78 72.63 -52.09
C SER A 6 113.37 73.17 -51.76
N LEU A 7 113.00 74.35 -52.26
CA LEU A 7 111.63 74.87 -52.10
C LEU A 7 110.59 73.95 -52.75
N ARG A 8 110.91 73.38 -53.92
CA ARG A 8 110.00 72.48 -54.64
C ARG A 8 109.87 71.13 -53.94
N GLU A 9 110.97 70.58 -53.46
CA GLU A 9 111.00 69.34 -52.65
C GLU A 9 110.19 69.49 -51.35
N ILE A 10 110.39 70.59 -50.61
CA ILE A 10 109.61 70.88 -49.40
C ILE A 10 108.12 71.10 -49.73
N GLN A 11 107.81 71.73 -50.86
CA GLN A 11 106.43 71.95 -51.28
C GLN A 11 105.73 70.65 -51.71
N ASP A 12 106.44 69.73 -52.35
CA ASP A 12 105.91 68.43 -52.71
C ASP A 12 105.81 67.49 -51.49
N GLU A 13 106.74 67.58 -50.53
CA GLU A 13 106.65 66.87 -49.24
C GLU A 13 105.51 67.41 -48.38
N CYS A 14 105.30 68.73 -48.34
CA CYS A 14 104.14 69.34 -47.69
C CYS A 14 102.83 68.85 -48.31
N LYS A 15 102.74 68.76 -49.65
CA LYS A 15 101.56 68.21 -50.33
C LYS A 15 101.33 66.74 -49.97
N LEU A 16 102.39 65.93 -49.99
CA LEU A 16 102.31 64.53 -49.61
C LEU A 16 101.81 64.37 -48.16
N LYS A 17 102.33 65.18 -47.22
CA LYS A 17 101.88 65.18 -45.83
C LYS A 17 100.45 65.68 -45.67
N THR A 18 100.01 66.65 -46.46
CA THR A 18 98.59 67.06 -46.46
C THR A 18 97.68 65.97 -47.01
N ASP A 19 98.12 65.24 -48.04
CA ASP A 19 97.36 64.14 -48.62
C ASP A 19 97.29 62.94 -47.66
N GLU A 20 98.40 62.61 -46.97
CA GLU A 20 98.41 61.61 -45.90
C GLU A 20 97.50 62.00 -44.73
N LEU A 21 97.52 63.27 -44.31
CA LEU A 21 96.65 63.76 -43.22
C LEU A 21 95.17 63.74 -43.61
N THR A 22 94.84 64.08 -44.86
CA THR A 22 93.46 64.01 -45.35
C THR A 22 93.00 62.55 -45.45
N PHE A 23 93.87 61.65 -45.91
CA PHE A 23 93.60 60.21 -45.95
C PHE A 23 93.35 59.63 -44.55
N ILE A 24 94.22 59.94 -43.58
CA ILE A 24 94.06 59.48 -42.19
C ILE A 24 92.79 60.06 -41.56
N ARG A 25 92.44 61.32 -41.83
CA ARG A 25 91.17 61.91 -41.37
C ARG A 25 89.97 61.18 -41.94
N GLN A 26 89.98 60.86 -43.24
CA GLN A 26 88.91 60.10 -43.87
C GLN A 26 88.79 58.67 -43.29
N GLU A 27 89.92 57.99 -43.06
CA GLU A 27 89.91 56.67 -42.41
C GLU A 27 89.43 56.75 -40.94
N TYR A 28 89.80 57.81 -40.21
CA TYR A 28 89.30 58.06 -38.86
C TYR A 28 87.79 58.33 -38.84
N ASP A 29 87.28 59.13 -39.78
CA ASP A 29 85.84 59.39 -39.90
C ASP A 29 85.06 58.12 -40.25
N LYS A 30 85.58 57.30 -41.18
CA LYS A 30 85.02 55.98 -41.48
C LYS A 30 85.04 55.06 -40.26
N TYR A 31 86.16 55.04 -39.52
CA TYR A 31 86.29 54.24 -38.30
C TYR A 31 85.31 54.72 -37.23
N LYS A 32 85.15 56.03 -37.03
CA LYS A 32 84.21 56.62 -36.09
C LYS A 32 82.77 56.22 -36.42
N VAL A 33 82.36 56.31 -37.68
CA VAL A 33 81.02 55.87 -38.13
C VAL A 33 80.84 54.38 -37.89
N ARG A 34 81.86 53.55 -38.20
CA ARG A 34 81.81 52.11 -37.98
C ARG A 34 81.71 51.75 -36.49
N ALA A 35 82.51 52.39 -35.64
CA ALA A 35 82.49 52.20 -34.19
C ALA A 35 81.15 52.64 -33.58
N GLN A 36 80.61 53.79 -34.00
CA GLN A 36 79.29 54.25 -33.58
C GLN A 36 78.19 53.31 -34.04
N SER A 37 78.27 52.78 -35.27
CA SER A 37 77.30 51.81 -35.78
C SER A 37 77.34 50.50 -35.00
N ILE A 38 78.53 49.98 -34.66
CA ILE A 38 78.69 48.76 -33.87
C ILE A 38 78.16 48.96 -32.44
N LEU A 39 78.49 50.09 -31.81
CA LEU A 39 78.00 50.41 -30.46
C LEU A 39 76.47 50.51 -30.45
N ARG A 40 75.88 51.18 -31.44
CA ARG A 40 74.43 51.29 -31.59
C ARG A 40 73.79 49.93 -31.87
N GLN A 41 74.40 49.10 -32.72
CA GLN A 41 73.91 47.76 -33.02
C GLN A 41 73.94 46.84 -31.79
N ASN A 42 75.02 46.90 -31.00
CA ASN A 42 75.15 46.10 -29.78
C ASN A 42 74.19 46.56 -28.68
N HIS A 43 74.09 47.88 -28.44
CA HIS A 43 73.15 48.44 -27.48
C HIS A 43 71.70 48.12 -27.85
N ASN A 44 71.32 48.31 -29.12
CA ASN A 44 70.00 47.96 -29.60
C ASN A 44 69.74 46.45 -29.48
N HIS A 45 70.65 45.58 -29.93
CA HIS A 45 70.42 44.13 -29.84
C HIS A 45 70.29 43.64 -28.39
N ARG A 46 71.05 44.21 -27.46
CA ARG A 46 70.98 43.84 -26.04
C ARG A 46 69.69 44.35 -25.38
N ASP A 47 69.31 45.59 -25.65
CA ASP A 47 68.14 46.22 -25.04
C ASP A 47 66.85 45.68 -25.65
N LEU A 48 66.77 45.48 -26.97
CA LEU A 48 65.63 44.82 -27.61
C LEU A 48 65.45 43.38 -27.08
N GLY A 49 66.54 42.63 -26.87
CA GLY A 49 66.45 41.26 -26.36
C GLY A 49 66.03 41.18 -24.88
N LEU A 50 66.30 42.21 -24.06
CA LEU A 50 65.80 42.29 -22.69
C LEU A 50 64.35 42.77 -22.65
N GLU A 51 64.00 43.73 -23.50
CA GLU A 51 62.63 44.23 -23.64
C GLU A 51 61.68 43.16 -24.17
N GLU A 52 62.12 42.34 -25.13
CA GLU A 52 61.38 41.19 -25.65
C GLU A 52 61.16 40.13 -24.56
N LYS A 53 62.18 39.78 -23.77
CA LYS A 53 62.03 38.87 -22.63
C LYS A 53 61.08 39.40 -21.56
N HIS A 54 61.19 40.66 -21.17
CA HIS A 54 60.27 41.27 -20.21
C HIS A 54 58.84 41.36 -20.77
N SER A 55 58.68 41.58 -22.08
CA SER A 55 57.39 41.57 -22.76
C SER A 55 56.75 40.18 -22.77
N GLU A 56 57.53 39.12 -23.03
CA GLU A 56 57.09 37.73 -22.95
C GLU A 56 56.71 37.33 -21.51
N GLU A 57 57.50 37.72 -20.50
CA GLU A 57 57.16 37.52 -19.09
C GLU A 57 55.87 38.25 -18.69
N LEU A 58 55.69 39.50 -19.15
CA LEU A 58 54.45 40.24 -18.94
C LEU A 58 53.25 39.58 -19.64
N ALA A 59 53.43 39.05 -20.83
CA ALA A 59 52.38 38.35 -21.57
C ALA A 59 51.98 37.04 -20.88
N THR A 60 52.94 36.26 -20.40
CA THR A 60 52.69 35.01 -19.67
C THR A 60 52.03 35.26 -18.32
N LEU A 61 52.49 36.26 -17.54
CA LEU A 61 51.85 36.66 -16.28
C LEU A 61 50.43 37.19 -16.49
N LYS A 62 50.18 37.97 -17.56
CA LYS A 62 48.82 38.40 -17.94
C LYS A 62 47.93 37.22 -18.31
N ALA A 63 48.44 36.25 -19.06
CA ALA A 63 47.70 35.04 -19.41
C ALA A 63 47.36 34.21 -18.16
N GLN A 64 48.31 34.04 -17.25
CA GLN A 64 48.07 33.36 -15.96
C GLN A 64 47.02 34.10 -15.12
N SER A 65 47.08 35.42 -15.05
CA SER A 65 46.09 36.24 -14.35
C SER A 65 44.69 36.08 -14.96
N ALA A 66 44.58 36.06 -16.29
CA ALA A 66 43.31 35.82 -16.98
C ALA A 66 42.74 34.42 -16.68
N VAL A 67 43.58 33.38 -16.65
CA VAL A 67 43.16 32.02 -16.28
C VAL A 67 42.67 31.97 -14.83
N LEU A 68 43.41 32.57 -13.89
CA LEU A 68 43.02 32.62 -12.49
C LEU A 68 41.70 33.37 -12.29
N LEU A 69 41.48 34.47 -13.02
CA LEU A 69 40.20 35.19 -13.01
C LEU A 69 39.05 34.35 -13.56
N GLY A 70 39.30 33.56 -14.62
CA GLY A 70 38.33 32.61 -15.16
C GLY A 70 37.93 31.55 -14.13
N GLN A 71 38.92 30.91 -13.49
CA GLN A 71 38.70 29.94 -12.43
C GLN A 71 37.95 30.53 -11.24
N LEU A 72 38.29 31.76 -10.82
CA LEU A 72 37.60 32.46 -9.75
C LEU A 72 36.10 32.68 -10.07
N ASN A 73 35.79 33.05 -11.31
CA ASN A 73 34.40 33.23 -11.74
C ASN A 73 33.64 31.90 -11.82
N GLU A 74 34.30 30.83 -12.29
CA GLU A 74 33.71 29.49 -12.31
C GLU A 74 33.39 28.99 -10.89
N TYR A 75 34.34 29.12 -9.95
CA TYR A 75 34.09 28.78 -8.56
C TYR A 75 32.98 29.62 -7.92
N LYS A 76 32.85 30.91 -8.29
CA LYS A 76 31.75 31.76 -7.82
C LYS A 76 30.38 31.28 -8.31
N GLU A 77 30.27 30.90 -9.59
CA GLU A 77 29.01 30.37 -10.13
C GLU A 77 28.69 28.98 -9.55
N GLN A 78 29.69 28.13 -9.36
CA GLN A 78 29.51 26.87 -8.64
C GLN A 78 29.00 27.10 -7.21
N LEU A 79 29.58 28.06 -6.48
CA LEU A 79 29.16 28.39 -5.11
C LEU A 79 27.73 28.93 -5.08
N LYS A 80 27.35 29.74 -6.08
CA LYS A 80 25.97 30.25 -6.22
C LYS A 80 24.96 29.15 -6.53
N THR A 81 25.29 28.22 -7.42
CA THR A 81 24.42 27.06 -7.74
C THR A 81 24.30 26.12 -6.55
N LEU A 82 25.40 25.81 -5.85
CA LEU A 82 25.40 25.06 -4.60
C LEU A 82 24.56 25.75 -3.52
N LYS A 83 24.65 27.07 -3.39
CA LYS A 83 23.82 27.83 -2.43
C LYS A 83 22.33 27.72 -2.76
N ASN A 84 21.95 27.87 -4.02
CA ASN A 84 20.55 27.78 -4.45
C ASN A 84 19.98 26.37 -4.27
N THR A 85 20.76 25.34 -4.60
CA THR A 85 20.36 23.94 -4.39
C THR A 85 20.22 23.64 -2.91
N ASN A 86 21.13 24.12 -2.05
CA ASN A 86 21.04 23.95 -0.61
C ASN A 86 19.78 24.63 -0.04
N THR A 87 19.47 25.86 -0.47
CA THR A 87 18.22 26.54 -0.05
C THR A 87 16.96 25.79 -0.50
N GLY A 88 16.99 25.20 -1.70
CA GLY A 88 15.88 24.39 -2.20
C GLY A 88 15.71 23.07 -1.44
N LEU A 89 16.83 22.46 -1.02
CA LEU A 89 16.81 21.25 -0.18
C LEU A 89 16.27 21.55 1.22
N THR A 90 16.71 22.64 1.87
CA THR A 90 16.17 23.03 3.18
C THR A 90 14.66 23.31 3.14
N MET A 91 14.16 23.95 2.08
CA MET A 91 12.70 24.16 1.94
C MET A 91 11.92 22.84 1.77
N LYS A 92 12.49 21.87 1.05
CA LYS A 92 11.89 20.54 0.90
C LYS A 92 11.93 19.75 2.20
N GLU A 93 13.02 19.86 2.95
CA GLU A 93 13.16 19.26 4.27
C GLU A 93 12.10 19.78 5.23
N GLU A 94 11.92 21.10 5.33
CA GLU A 94 10.87 21.72 6.14
C GLU A 94 9.46 21.29 5.72
N ALA A 95 9.19 21.17 4.42
CA ALA A 95 7.91 20.70 3.90
C ALA A 95 7.64 19.23 4.26
N ASN A 96 8.66 18.39 4.14
CA ASN A 96 8.59 16.98 4.53
C ASN A 96 8.39 16.83 6.04
N GLU A 97 9.07 17.64 6.86
CA GLU A 97 8.92 17.63 8.31
C GLU A 97 7.48 18.01 8.72
N LYS A 98 6.87 19.01 8.07
CA LYS A 98 5.45 19.34 8.26
C LYS A 98 4.55 18.16 7.89
N LYS A 99 4.81 17.50 6.76
CA LYS A 99 4.01 16.34 6.33
C LYS A 99 4.13 15.15 7.29
N ILE A 100 5.33 14.91 7.82
CA ILE A 100 5.56 13.89 8.84
C ILE A 100 4.75 14.19 10.10
N LYS A 101 4.75 15.44 10.57
CA LYS A 101 3.95 15.85 11.75
C LYS A 101 2.45 15.68 11.52
N GLU A 102 1.94 16.02 10.34
CA GLU A 102 0.53 15.77 9.98
C GLU A 102 0.19 14.28 10.03
N LEU A 103 1.00 13.42 9.39
CA LEU A 103 0.78 11.98 9.38
C LEU A 103 0.88 11.37 10.79
N GLN A 104 1.80 11.85 11.63
CA GLN A 104 1.90 11.44 13.03
C GLN A 104 0.64 11.78 13.82
N ASN A 105 0.07 12.97 13.60
CA ASN A 105 -1.19 13.37 14.23
C ASN A 105 -2.36 12.50 13.76
N GLU A 106 -2.45 12.20 12.46
CA GLU A 106 -3.48 11.34 11.90
C GLU A 106 -3.39 9.90 12.46
N ILE A 107 -2.18 9.34 12.56
CA ILE A 107 -1.94 8.04 13.19
C ILE A 107 -2.39 8.05 14.65
N SER A 108 -2.07 9.09 15.42
CA SER A 108 -2.49 9.23 16.82
C SER A 108 -4.03 9.25 16.96
N VAL A 109 -4.73 9.97 16.09
CA VAL A 109 -6.19 10.01 16.06
C VAL A 109 -6.78 8.63 15.73
N LEU A 110 -6.23 7.94 14.72
CA LEU A 110 -6.69 6.59 14.34
C LEU A 110 -6.44 5.57 15.45
N GLN A 111 -5.28 5.63 16.12
CA GLN A 111 -4.96 4.79 17.27
C GLN A 111 -5.95 5.01 18.42
N ASN A 112 -6.28 6.26 18.73
CA ASN A 112 -7.28 6.58 19.75
C ASN A 112 -8.67 6.03 19.37
N LYS A 113 -9.08 6.21 18.10
CA LYS A 113 -10.35 5.66 17.61
C LYS A 113 -10.39 4.13 17.68
N HIS A 114 -9.29 3.46 17.34
CA HIS A 114 -9.18 2.01 17.45
C HIS A 114 -9.26 1.54 18.90
N SER A 115 -8.55 2.20 19.82
CA SER A 115 -8.61 1.93 21.25
C SER A 115 -10.03 2.10 21.81
N GLN A 116 -10.72 3.18 21.43
CA GLN A 116 -12.12 3.40 21.82
C GLN A 116 -13.06 2.33 21.28
N LEU A 117 -12.88 1.91 20.03
CA LEU A 117 -13.72 0.88 19.42
C LEU A 117 -13.46 -0.50 20.05
N SER A 118 -12.20 -0.81 20.35
CA SER A 118 -11.81 -2.03 21.08
C SER A 118 -12.44 -2.06 22.45
N ALA A 119 -12.35 -0.97 23.23
CA ALA A 119 -12.96 -0.89 24.55
C ALA A 119 -14.48 -1.05 24.50
N LYS A 120 -15.15 -0.47 23.48
CA LYS A 120 -16.59 -0.68 23.26
C LYS A 120 -16.91 -2.14 22.96
N PHE A 121 -16.12 -2.77 22.10
CA PHE A 121 -16.29 -4.19 21.77
C PHE A 121 -16.14 -5.07 23.03
N ASP A 122 -15.08 -4.86 23.81
CA ASP A 122 -14.85 -5.61 25.04
C ASP A 122 -16.00 -5.43 26.04
N ASN A 123 -16.50 -4.20 26.21
CA ASN A 123 -17.66 -3.93 27.05
C ASN A 123 -18.91 -4.68 26.56
N THR A 124 -19.21 -4.65 25.25
CA THR A 124 -20.37 -5.39 24.70
C THR A 124 -20.24 -6.89 24.87
N VAL A 125 -19.03 -7.45 24.77
CA VAL A 125 -18.78 -8.87 25.02
C VAL A 125 -19.04 -9.22 26.49
N VAL A 126 -18.60 -8.36 27.42
CA VAL A 126 -18.87 -8.55 28.86
C VAL A 126 -20.36 -8.47 29.15
N GLU A 127 -21.06 -7.46 28.63
CA GLU A 127 -22.52 -7.31 28.78
C GLU A 127 -23.26 -8.53 28.23
N HIS A 128 -22.91 -9.01 27.03
CA HIS A 128 -23.51 -10.21 26.45
C HIS A 128 -23.19 -11.48 27.25
N ALA A 129 -21.98 -11.61 27.80
CA ALA A 129 -21.64 -12.73 28.67
C ALA A 129 -22.47 -12.71 29.97
N GLU A 130 -22.73 -11.52 30.52
CA GLU A 130 -23.58 -11.35 31.71
C GLU A 130 -25.05 -11.66 31.43
N THR A 131 -25.61 -11.21 30.30
CA THR A 131 -26.99 -11.53 29.93
C THR A 131 -27.18 -13.03 29.71
N VAL A 132 -26.24 -13.70 29.02
CA VAL A 132 -26.25 -15.15 28.84
C VAL A 132 -26.17 -15.87 30.19
N ARG A 133 -25.30 -15.42 31.10
CA ARG A 133 -25.20 -16.00 32.46
C ARG A 133 -26.51 -15.86 33.23
N SER A 134 -27.14 -14.69 33.16
CA SER A 134 -28.43 -14.42 33.82
C SER A 134 -29.55 -15.30 33.27
N LEU A 135 -29.67 -15.40 31.94
CA LEU A 135 -30.66 -16.26 31.29
C LEU A 135 -30.45 -17.74 31.63
N LYS A 136 -29.20 -18.19 31.71
CA LYS A 136 -28.86 -19.56 32.12
C LYS A 136 -29.33 -19.86 33.55
N VAL A 137 -29.04 -18.97 34.50
CA VAL A 137 -29.49 -19.11 35.89
C VAL A 137 -31.01 -19.13 35.98
N HIS A 138 -31.69 -18.28 35.21
CA HIS A 138 -33.15 -18.25 35.16
C HIS A 138 -33.74 -19.58 34.63
N ALA A 139 -33.18 -20.10 33.53
CA ALA A 139 -33.58 -21.38 32.95
C ALA A 139 -33.34 -22.56 33.91
N GLU A 140 -32.19 -22.58 34.60
CA GLU A 140 -31.87 -23.60 35.60
C GLU A 140 -32.83 -23.56 36.79
N THR A 141 -33.17 -22.36 37.28
CA THR A 141 -34.13 -22.15 38.36
C THR A 141 -35.52 -22.64 37.95
N LEU A 142 -36.00 -22.27 36.76
CA LEU A 142 -37.30 -22.69 36.24
C LEU A 142 -37.36 -24.22 36.08
N ALA A 143 -36.31 -24.82 35.50
CA ALA A 143 -36.21 -26.26 35.37
C ALA A 143 -36.21 -26.97 36.74
N GLN A 144 -35.58 -26.36 37.76
CA GLN A 144 -35.61 -26.89 39.12
C GLN A 144 -37.00 -26.81 39.74
N CYS A 145 -37.73 -25.71 39.57
CA CYS A 145 -39.12 -25.58 40.01
C CYS A 145 -40.02 -26.65 39.38
N TYR A 146 -39.93 -26.87 38.07
CA TYR A 146 -40.72 -27.91 37.40
C TYR A 146 -40.34 -29.32 37.83
N ARG A 147 -39.04 -29.62 37.98
CA ARG A 147 -38.60 -30.92 38.52
C ARG A 147 -39.16 -31.17 39.92
N GLN A 148 -39.15 -30.15 40.78
CA GLN A 148 -39.70 -30.26 42.13
C GLN A 148 -41.22 -30.47 42.11
N GLN A 149 -41.93 -29.75 41.25
CA GLN A 149 -43.37 -29.88 41.10
C GLN A 149 -43.78 -31.28 40.61
N ILE A 150 -43.05 -31.84 39.64
CA ILE A 150 -43.25 -33.22 39.18
C ILE A 150 -42.98 -34.22 40.31
N SER A 151 -41.87 -34.06 41.04
CA SER A 151 -41.53 -34.95 42.15
C SER A 151 -42.59 -34.92 43.27
N GLU A 152 -43.12 -33.75 43.61
CA GLU A 152 -44.21 -33.62 44.57
C GLU A 152 -45.50 -34.28 44.07
N GLN A 153 -45.81 -34.13 42.78
CA GLN A 153 -46.97 -34.76 42.15
C GLN A 153 -46.86 -36.29 42.19
N GLU A 154 -45.70 -36.83 41.82
CA GLU A 154 -45.39 -38.27 41.89
C GLU A 154 -45.52 -38.79 43.34
N ALA A 155 -45.00 -38.05 44.32
CA ALA A 155 -45.13 -38.41 45.73
C ALA A 155 -46.60 -38.40 46.21
N ARG A 156 -47.43 -37.46 45.72
CA ARG A 156 -48.87 -37.43 46.02
C ARG A 156 -49.59 -38.63 45.40
N HIS A 157 -49.37 -38.91 44.12
CA HIS A 157 -49.96 -40.05 43.45
C HIS A 157 -49.53 -41.37 44.10
N ASN A 158 -48.26 -41.52 44.47
CA ASN A 158 -47.78 -42.72 45.18
C ASN A 158 -48.48 -42.91 46.53
N LYS A 159 -48.70 -41.83 47.30
CA LYS A 159 -49.47 -41.91 48.56
C LYS A 159 -50.92 -42.34 48.31
N GLU A 160 -51.56 -41.77 47.28
CA GLU A 160 -52.94 -42.09 46.92
C GLU A 160 -53.08 -43.54 46.43
N ILE A 161 -52.13 -44.02 45.62
CA ILE A 161 -52.05 -45.44 45.20
C ILE A 161 -51.97 -46.36 46.41
N ILE A 162 -51.08 -46.07 47.37
CA ILE A 162 -50.95 -46.88 48.60
C ILE A 162 -52.25 -46.86 49.41
N GLU A 163 -52.89 -45.69 49.54
CA GLU A 163 -54.15 -45.55 50.26
C GLU A 163 -55.28 -46.37 49.60
N LEU A 164 -55.42 -46.27 48.27
CA LEU A 164 -56.40 -47.03 47.50
C LEU A 164 -56.14 -48.53 47.55
N GLN A 165 -54.89 -48.98 47.44
CA GLN A 165 -54.52 -50.38 47.62
C GLN A 165 -54.93 -50.89 49.02
N SER A 166 -54.71 -50.10 50.07
CA SER A 166 -55.13 -50.46 51.43
C SER A 166 -56.66 -50.56 51.60
N LYS A 167 -57.43 -49.73 50.88
CA LYS A 167 -58.90 -49.77 50.87
C LYS A 167 -59.42 -50.99 50.13
N ILE A 168 -58.75 -51.41 49.05
CA ILE A 168 -59.05 -52.65 48.34
C ILE A 168 -58.78 -53.87 49.23
N GLU A 169 -57.65 -53.90 49.95
CA GLU A 169 -57.34 -55.00 50.90
C GLU A 169 -58.29 -55.05 52.11
N LYS A 170 -58.86 -53.91 52.53
CA LYS A 170 -59.86 -53.83 53.62
C LYS A 170 -61.31 -54.02 53.17
N ALA A 171 -61.58 -54.10 51.87
CA ALA A 171 -62.90 -54.44 51.38
C ALA A 171 -63.16 -55.94 51.62
N PRO A 172 -64.30 -56.34 52.22
CA PRO A 172 -64.62 -57.74 52.40
C PRO A 172 -64.86 -58.37 51.03
N SER A 173 -64.26 -59.54 50.79
CA SER A 173 -64.43 -60.32 49.58
C SER A 173 -65.92 -60.51 49.23
N PRO A 174 -66.40 -60.06 48.05
CA PRO A 174 -67.59 -60.63 47.46
C PRO A 174 -67.20 -61.96 46.82
N VAL A 175 -67.89 -62.98 47.28
CA VAL A 175 -68.04 -64.29 46.68
C VAL A 175 -68.14 -64.20 45.16
N GLU A 176 -67.50 -65.15 44.47
CA GLU A 176 -67.79 -65.48 43.06
C GLU A 176 -69.31 -65.47 42.81
N HIS A 177 -69.77 -64.49 42.04
CA HIS A 177 -71.02 -64.61 41.30
C HIS A 177 -70.74 -64.19 39.86
N ASN A 178 -70.80 -65.19 38.99
CA ASN A 178 -71.06 -65.02 37.57
C ASN A 178 -72.23 -64.05 37.39
N LEU A 179 -71.96 -62.84 36.92
CA LEU A 179 -72.94 -61.92 36.41
C LEU A 179 -72.48 -61.39 35.04
N PRO A 180 -73.43 -61.06 34.16
CA PRO A 180 -73.27 -61.08 32.70
C PRO A 180 -72.26 -60.02 32.22
N PRO A 181 -71.73 -60.15 30.98
CA PRO A 181 -70.75 -59.21 30.45
C PRO A 181 -71.29 -57.78 30.51
N PRO A 182 -70.44 -56.77 30.79
CA PRO A 182 -70.87 -55.39 30.72
C PRO A 182 -71.34 -55.12 29.30
N LEU A 183 -72.63 -54.81 29.17
CA LEU A 183 -73.20 -54.21 27.98
C LEU A 183 -72.35 -52.98 27.67
N MET A 184 -71.70 -52.98 26.50
CA MET A 184 -71.20 -51.76 25.90
C MET A 184 -72.37 -50.80 25.77
N HIS A 185 -72.48 -49.83 26.68
CA HIS A 185 -73.23 -48.62 26.43
C HIS A 185 -72.39 -47.78 25.47
N ARG A 186 -72.69 -47.95 24.18
CA ARG A 186 -72.33 -47.02 23.13
C ARG A 186 -73.25 -45.82 23.27
N GLU A 187 -72.72 -44.71 23.74
CA GLU A 187 -73.35 -43.38 23.71
C GLU A 187 -72.21 -42.38 23.97
N GLU A 188 -71.95 -41.34 23.19
CA GLU A 188 -72.68 -40.73 22.09
C GLU A 188 -71.67 -39.98 21.22
N GLY A 189 -71.84 -40.04 19.91
CA GLY A 189 -71.34 -38.99 19.05
C GLY A 189 -72.18 -37.73 19.30
N GLU A 190 -71.53 -36.59 19.17
CA GLU A 190 -72.10 -35.27 18.87
C GLU A 190 -73.61 -35.23 18.63
N GLY A 191 -74.34 -34.61 19.55
CA GLY A 191 -75.77 -34.34 19.43
C GLY A 191 -76.14 -33.16 20.32
N SER A 192 -76.25 -31.98 19.73
CA SER A 192 -76.69 -30.75 20.37
C SER A 192 -78.19 -30.83 20.69
N GLU A 193 -78.57 -31.06 21.93
CA GLU A 193 -79.95 -30.83 22.38
C GLU A 193 -80.05 -30.41 23.85
N ASN A 194 -79.86 -29.12 24.10
CA ASN A 194 -80.35 -28.48 25.32
C ASN A 194 -81.86 -28.23 25.17
N THR A 195 -82.70 -29.10 25.75
CA THR A 195 -84.12 -28.80 25.99
C THR A 195 -84.35 -28.48 27.46
N GLU A 196 -84.26 -27.20 27.83
CA GLU A 196 -85.01 -26.66 28.98
C GLU A 196 -84.96 -25.13 28.98
N SER A 197 -86.04 -24.49 28.54
CA SER A 197 -86.40 -23.14 29.00
C SER A 197 -87.88 -22.87 28.78
N THR A 198 -88.52 -22.67 29.91
CA THR A 198 -89.93 -22.38 30.18
C THR A 198 -90.48 -21.20 29.37
N TYR A 199 -91.71 -21.38 28.89
CA TYR A 199 -92.63 -20.45 28.22
C TYR A 199 -92.42 -18.92 28.40
N SER A 200 -92.38 -18.19 27.27
CA SER A 200 -93.03 -16.88 27.11
C SER A 200 -93.39 -16.64 25.63
N PRO A 201 -94.59 -16.10 25.29
CA PRO A 201 -95.07 -16.04 23.92
C PRO A 201 -94.68 -14.70 23.30
N ASN A 202 -93.69 -14.68 22.41
CA ASN A 202 -93.52 -13.57 21.49
C ASN A 202 -93.19 -14.07 20.09
N LYS A 203 -93.97 -13.55 19.13
CA LYS A 203 -93.93 -13.87 17.71
C LYS A 203 -92.51 -13.76 17.17
N VAL A 204 -91.86 -14.89 16.89
CA VAL A 204 -90.65 -14.91 16.08
C VAL A 204 -91.09 -15.08 14.63
N HIS A 205 -90.98 -14.00 13.87
CA HIS A 205 -91.11 -14.04 12.42
C HIS A 205 -89.95 -14.90 11.87
N PRO A 206 -90.19 -15.85 10.94
CA PRO A 206 -89.09 -16.64 10.40
C PRO A 206 -88.11 -15.71 9.70
N VAL A 207 -86.84 -15.77 10.13
CA VAL A 207 -85.75 -15.04 9.49
C VAL A 207 -85.63 -15.57 8.05
N PRO A 208 -85.68 -14.71 7.02
CA PRO A 208 -85.58 -15.15 5.63
C PRO A 208 -84.32 -16.00 5.42
N LEU A 209 -84.46 -17.13 4.72
CA LEU A 209 -83.37 -18.09 4.47
C LEU A 209 -82.16 -17.42 3.80
N GLU A 210 -82.43 -16.43 2.95
CA GLU A 210 -81.45 -15.58 2.27
C GLU A 210 -80.55 -14.82 3.25
N ARG A 211 -81.04 -14.50 4.46
CA ARG A 211 -80.32 -13.76 5.49
C ARG A 211 -79.51 -14.65 6.42
N LEU A 212 -79.83 -15.94 6.52
CA LEU A 212 -79.00 -16.93 7.21
C LEU A 212 -77.88 -17.45 6.29
N LEU A 213 -78.21 -17.73 5.03
CA LEU A 213 -77.26 -18.22 4.03
C LEU A 213 -76.27 -17.15 3.58
N ALA A 214 -76.67 -15.87 3.48
CA ALA A 214 -75.74 -14.81 3.06
C ALA A 214 -74.76 -14.37 4.16
N THR A 215 -75.10 -14.48 5.44
CA THR A 215 -74.26 -13.91 6.51
C THR A 215 -73.18 -14.83 7.04
N GLU A 216 -73.43 -16.15 7.09
CA GLU A 216 -72.39 -17.10 7.54
C GLU A 216 -71.33 -17.28 6.47
N ASP A 217 -71.73 -17.52 5.22
CA ASP A 217 -70.81 -17.68 4.10
C ASP A 217 -70.00 -16.39 3.83
N ASP A 218 -70.61 -15.20 3.86
CA ASP A 218 -69.86 -13.94 3.65
C ASP A 218 -68.90 -13.63 4.80
N GLN A 219 -69.26 -13.98 6.04
CA GLN A 219 -68.41 -13.76 7.21
C GLN A 219 -67.25 -14.76 7.25
N GLU A 220 -67.49 -16.02 6.90
CA GLU A 220 -66.44 -17.04 6.72
C GLU A 220 -65.50 -16.66 5.58
N LEU A 221 -66.03 -16.19 4.45
CA LEU A 221 -65.25 -15.75 3.31
C LEU A 221 -64.44 -14.48 3.61
N ALA A 222 -64.95 -13.58 4.45
CA ALA A 222 -64.20 -12.44 4.99
C ALA A 222 -63.08 -12.88 5.94
N ASN A 223 -63.33 -13.85 6.81
CA ASN A 223 -62.33 -14.42 7.72
C ASN A 223 -61.22 -15.15 6.96
N LEU A 224 -61.58 -15.95 5.95
CA LEU A 224 -60.64 -16.63 5.05
C LEU A 224 -59.79 -15.63 4.26
N LYS A 225 -60.39 -14.56 3.72
CA LYS A 225 -59.63 -13.49 3.05
C LYS A 225 -58.66 -12.79 4.01
N LYS A 226 -59.08 -12.55 5.26
CA LYS A 226 -58.21 -11.94 6.27
C LYS A 226 -57.04 -12.87 6.63
N GLN A 227 -57.31 -14.16 6.85
CA GLN A 227 -56.26 -15.15 7.11
C GLN A 227 -55.32 -15.31 5.91
N LEU A 228 -55.85 -15.34 4.68
CA LEU A 228 -55.05 -15.38 3.46
C LEU A 228 -54.13 -14.16 3.39
N HIS A 229 -54.66 -12.96 3.64
CA HIS A 229 -53.87 -11.73 3.66
C HIS A 229 -52.79 -11.74 4.76
N GLU A 230 -53.10 -12.23 5.96
CA GLU A 230 -52.11 -12.39 7.03
C GLU A 230 -51.01 -13.40 6.65
N GLN A 231 -51.35 -14.48 5.95
CA GLN A 231 -50.37 -15.43 5.44
C GLN A 231 -49.55 -14.86 4.28
N GLU A 232 -50.15 -14.08 3.38
CA GLU A 232 -49.44 -13.37 2.31
C GLU A 232 -48.43 -12.36 2.88
N LEU A 233 -48.80 -11.62 3.94
CA LEU A 233 -47.88 -10.72 4.62
C LEU A 233 -46.73 -11.47 5.32
N LYS A 234 -47.01 -12.60 5.96
CA LYS A 234 -45.98 -13.46 6.56
C LYS A 234 -45.03 -14.01 5.49
N LEU A 235 -45.55 -14.49 4.36
CA LEU A 235 -44.75 -14.98 3.25
C LEU A 235 -43.89 -13.85 2.65
N SER A 236 -44.45 -12.65 2.47
CA SER A 236 -43.71 -11.49 2.01
C SER A 236 -42.56 -11.13 2.96
N HIS A 237 -42.83 -11.10 4.27
CA HIS A 237 -41.79 -10.83 5.27
C HIS A 237 -40.71 -11.90 5.33
N LEU A 238 -41.08 -13.18 5.32
CA LEU A 238 -40.13 -14.30 5.29
C LEU A 238 -39.29 -14.29 4.01
N THR A 239 -39.88 -13.91 2.88
CA THR A 239 -39.16 -13.79 1.60
C THR A 239 -38.15 -12.66 1.66
N ALA A 240 -38.52 -11.50 2.22
CA ALA A 240 -37.59 -10.40 2.43
C ALA A 240 -36.44 -10.80 3.37
N LEU A 241 -36.76 -11.46 4.49
CA LEU A 241 -35.75 -11.93 5.43
C LEU A 241 -34.81 -12.97 4.79
N LEU A 242 -35.34 -13.88 3.97
CA LEU A 242 -34.53 -14.85 3.24
C LEU A 242 -33.57 -14.14 2.28
N ALA A 243 -34.07 -13.16 1.51
CA ALA A 243 -33.22 -12.38 0.61
C ALA A 243 -32.11 -11.62 1.36
N ASP A 244 -32.42 -11.03 2.51
CA ASP A 244 -31.43 -10.37 3.36
C ASP A 244 -30.37 -11.38 3.86
N THR A 245 -30.79 -12.58 4.29
CA THR A 245 -29.86 -13.64 4.73
C THR A 245 -29.00 -14.19 3.59
N GLU A 246 -29.54 -14.31 2.37
CA GLU A 246 -28.79 -14.72 1.19
C GLU A 246 -27.73 -13.68 0.81
N GLN A 247 -28.08 -12.40 0.89
CA GLN A 247 -27.14 -11.29 0.65
C GLN A 247 -26.01 -11.30 1.68
N ASP A 248 -26.33 -11.47 2.97
CA ASP A 248 -25.33 -11.54 4.03
C ASP A 248 -24.42 -12.76 3.88
N LEU A 249 -24.98 -13.92 3.50
CA LEU A 249 -24.20 -15.12 3.21
C LEU A 249 -23.21 -14.90 2.06
N ALA A 250 -23.63 -14.24 0.98
CA ALA A 250 -22.76 -13.91 -0.14
C ALA A 250 -21.59 -13.01 0.30
N LYS A 251 -21.88 -11.99 1.11
CA LYS A 251 -20.86 -11.08 1.66
C LYS A 251 -19.88 -11.81 2.59
N HIS A 252 -20.38 -12.65 3.49
CA HIS A 252 -19.54 -13.45 4.38
C HIS A 252 -18.66 -14.44 3.62
N THR A 253 -19.17 -15.01 2.52
CA THR A 253 -18.40 -15.90 1.65
C THR A 253 -17.28 -15.14 0.94
N GLN A 254 -17.56 -13.96 0.38
CA GLN A 254 -16.54 -13.12 -0.25
C GLN A 254 -15.47 -12.68 0.76
N MET A 255 -15.87 -12.23 1.95
CA MET A 255 -14.95 -11.84 3.01
C MET A 255 -14.07 -13.02 3.45
N ASN A 256 -14.63 -14.24 3.53
CA ASN A 256 -13.86 -15.45 3.81
C ASN A 256 -12.79 -15.71 2.75
N GLU A 257 -13.10 -15.57 1.46
CA GLU A 257 -12.11 -15.77 0.40
C GLU A 257 -11.00 -14.73 0.45
N VAL A 258 -11.35 -13.45 0.70
CA VAL A 258 -10.35 -12.39 0.90
C VAL A 258 -9.47 -12.66 2.12
N LEU A 259 -10.06 -13.07 3.24
CA LEU A 259 -9.33 -13.41 4.47
C LEU A 259 -8.42 -14.62 4.28
N LYS A 260 -8.88 -15.67 3.59
CA LYS A 260 -8.05 -16.83 3.25
C LYS A 260 -6.86 -16.41 2.39
N GLU A 261 -7.06 -15.53 1.41
CA GLU A 261 -5.97 -15.04 0.57
C GLU A 261 -5.02 -14.11 1.34
N GLU A 262 -5.52 -13.29 2.26
CA GLU A 262 -4.72 -12.47 3.15
C GLU A 262 -3.85 -13.34 4.07
N ILE A 263 -4.41 -14.40 4.65
CA ILE A 263 -3.66 -15.37 5.47
C ILE A 263 -2.57 -16.03 4.62
N ARG A 264 -2.89 -16.48 3.40
CA ARG A 264 -1.88 -17.06 2.48
C ARG A 264 -0.81 -16.04 2.13
N ARG A 265 -1.18 -14.78 1.87
CA ARG A 265 -0.25 -13.69 1.57
C ARG A 265 0.66 -13.40 2.75
N GLN A 266 0.12 -13.35 3.96
CA GLN A 266 0.85 -13.09 5.20
C GLN A 266 1.80 -14.24 5.53
N GLN A 267 1.38 -15.49 5.34
CA GLN A 267 2.24 -16.67 5.47
C GLN A 267 3.41 -16.62 4.48
N ARG A 268 3.15 -16.33 3.19
CA ARG A 268 4.21 -16.09 2.20
C ARG A 268 5.12 -14.92 2.59
N SER A 269 4.60 -13.88 3.24
CA SER A 269 5.39 -12.74 3.72
C SER A 269 6.28 -13.10 4.91
N GLN A 270 5.79 -13.87 5.88
CA GLN A 270 6.59 -14.31 7.02
C GLN A 270 7.66 -15.31 6.61
N GLU A 271 7.36 -16.21 5.66
CA GLU A 271 8.38 -17.07 5.06
C GLU A 271 9.45 -16.25 4.33
N ARG A 272 9.04 -15.21 3.58
CA ARG A 272 9.98 -14.26 2.96
C ARG A 272 10.82 -13.54 4.00
N GLU A 273 10.27 -13.16 5.15
CA GLU A 273 11.01 -12.52 6.25
C GLU A 273 12.08 -13.45 6.84
N ARG A 274 11.77 -14.75 7.04
CA ARG A 274 12.78 -15.76 7.42
C ARG A 274 13.88 -15.93 6.37
N HIS A 275 13.56 -15.77 5.09
CA HIS A 275 14.53 -15.79 4.01
C HIS A 275 15.15 -14.41 3.71
N ALA A 276 14.67 -13.33 4.32
CA ALA A 276 15.13 -11.95 4.11
C ALA A 276 16.45 -11.65 4.82
N GLU A 277 16.86 -12.48 5.78
CA GLU A 277 18.25 -12.51 6.26
C GLU A 277 19.24 -12.81 5.11
N ASN A 278 18.74 -13.31 3.97
CA ASN A 278 19.50 -13.64 2.77
C ASN A 278 19.31 -12.64 1.62
N LEU A 279 19.02 -11.36 1.92
CA LEU A 279 18.88 -10.28 0.91
C LEU A 279 20.13 -10.12 0.04
N GLU A 280 21.31 -10.42 0.55
CA GLU A 280 22.56 -10.40 -0.23
C GLU A 280 22.59 -11.51 -1.30
N TYR A 281 22.11 -12.70 -0.97
CA TYR A 281 21.95 -13.78 -1.95
C TYR A 281 20.89 -13.45 -2.99
N LEU A 282 19.74 -12.90 -2.56
CA LEU A 282 18.70 -12.45 -3.49
C LEU A 282 19.23 -11.37 -4.44
N LYS A 283 19.99 -10.38 -3.93
CA LYS A 283 20.67 -9.37 -4.75
C LYS A 283 21.54 -10.03 -5.81
N ASN A 284 22.36 -11.01 -5.43
CA ASN A 284 23.24 -11.71 -6.38
C ASN A 284 22.47 -12.53 -7.42
N VAL A 285 21.39 -13.19 -7.03
CA VAL A 285 20.53 -13.97 -7.92
C VAL A 285 19.77 -13.06 -8.90
N VAL A 286 19.18 -11.97 -8.42
CA VAL A 286 18.47 -10.97 -9.25
C VAL A 286 19.45 -10.26 -10.18
N PHE A 287 20.62 -9.88 -9.67
CA PHE A 287 21.67 -9.27 -10.48
C PHE A 287 22.07 -10.19 -11.64
N LYS A 288 22.34 -11.48 -11.36
CA LYS A 288 22.59 -12.50 -12.39
C LYS A 288 21.39 -12.65 -13.34
N PHE A 289 20.16 -12.72 -12.84
CA PHE A 289 18.97 -12.86 -13.68
C PHE A 289 18.78 -11.69 -14.66
N VAL A 290 19.18 -10.47 -14.30
CA VAL A 290 19.06 -9.28 -15.16
C VAL A 290 20.26 -9.14 -16.11
N THR A 291 21.48 -9.48 -15.70
CA THR A 291 22.69 -9.33 -16.54
C THR A 291 22.96 -10.52 -17.46
N LEU A 292 22.45 -11.71 -17.16
CA LEU A 292 22.67 -12.89 -18.00
C LEU A 292 21.85 -12.80 -19.30
N SER A 293 22.57 -12.91 -20.42
CA SER A 293 22.01 -12.93 -21.79
C SER A 293 21.46 -14.31 -22.18
N ASN A 294 21.84 -15.35 -21.43
CA ASN A 294 21.54 -16.75 -21.73
C ASN A 294 20.17 -17.15 -21.16
N SER A 295 19.21 -17.45 -22.04
CA SER A 295 17.84 -17.90 -21.71
C SER A 295 17.81 -19.13 -20.78
N ASP A 296 18.73 -20.08 -20.99
CA ASP A 296 18.82 -21.30 -20.19
C ASP A 296 19.26 -21.04 -18.74
N GLU A 297 20.22 -20.13 -18.54
CA GLU A 297 20.67 -19.75 -17.21
C GLU A 297 19.60 -18.96 -16.46
N ARG A 298 18.88 -18.06 -17.14
CA ARG A 298 17.73 -17.35 -16.57
C ARG A 298 16.64 -18.33 -16.15
N THR A 299 16.36 -19.34 -16.95
CA THR A 299 15.35 -20.38 -16.63
C THR A 299 15.77 -21.20 -15.41
N ARG A 300 17.08 -21.47 -15.23
CA ARG A 300 17.61 -22.17 -14.05
C ARG A 300 17.53 -21.35 -12.76
N LEU A 301 17.46 -20.01 -12.86
CA LEU A 301 17.30 -19.12 -11.72
C LEU A 301 15.82 -18.95 -11.30
N VAL A 302 14.84 -19.30 -12.15
CA VAL A 302 13.40 -19.19 -11.83
C VAL A 302 12.99 -19.99 -10.58
N PRO A 303 13.38 -21.28 -10.41
CA PRO A 303 13.06 -22.02 -9.19
C PRO A 303 13.69 -21.42 -7.94
N VAL A 304 14.89 -20.86 -8.06
CA VAL A 304 15.60 -20.19 -6.96
C VAL A 304 14.87 -18.91 -6.55
N LEU A 305 14.50 -18.08 -7.52
CA LEU A 305 13.70 -16.87 -7.28
C LEU A 305 12.33 -17.21 -6.68
N ASN A 306 11.67 -18.27 -7.16
CA ASN A 306 10.42 -18.74 -6.56
C ASN A 306 10.60 -19.23 -5.12
N THR A 307 11.72 -19.88 -4.81
CA THR A 307 12.01 -20.36 -3.45
C THR A 307 12.23 -19.19 -2.48
N ILE A 308 12.94 -18.14 -2.91
CA ILE A 308 13.26 -16.98 -2.09
C ILE A 308 12.07 -16.02 -1.97
N LEU A 309 11.39 -15.73 -3.08
CA LEU A 309 10.31 -14.73 -3.16
C LEU A 309 8.93 -15.33 -2.92
N LYS A 310 8.80 -16.67 -2.84
CA LYS A 310 7.53 -17.39 -2.66
C LYS A 310 6.46 -16.84 -3.61
N LEU A 311 6.80 -16.84 -4.89
CA LEU A 311 5.97 -16.29 -5.94
C LEU A 311 4.66 -17.10 -6.06
N SER A 312 3.59 -16.43 -6.45
CA SER A 312 2.35 -17.08 -6.85
C SER A 312 2.61 -18.01 -8.05
N PRO A 313 1.81 -19.09 -8.23
CA PRO A 313 1.85 -19.91 -9.45
C PRO A 313 1.78 -19.08 -10.73
N ASP A 314 1.01 -17.98 -10.74
CA ASP A 314 0.88 -17.09 -11.90
C ASP A 314 2.14 -16.25 -12.14
N GLU A 315 2.76 -15.73 -11.09
CA GLU A 315 4.01 -14.97 -11.16
C GLU A 315 5.18 -15.86 -11.61
N THR A 316 5.21 -17.11 -11.14
CA THR A 316 6.22 -18.11 -11.55
C THR A 316 6.08 -18.43 -13.04
N ARG A 317 4.85 -18.53 -13.55
CA ARG A 317 4.59 -18.71 -15.00
C ARG A 317 5.11 -17.52 -15.80
N GLN A 318 4.80 -16.30 -15.38
CA GLN A 318 5.30 -15.09 -16.06
C GLN A 318 6.82 -15.00 -16.06
N LEU A 319 7.46 -15.32 -14.93
CA LEU A 319 8.92 -15.34 -14.82
C LEU A 319 9.55 -16.39 -15.73
N THR A 320 8.89 -17.54 -15.89
CA THR A 320 9.33 -18.62 -16.81
C THR A 320 9.23 -18.18 -18.27
N THR A 321 8.15 -17.51 -18.66
CA THR A 321 7.97 -16.97 -20.02
C THR A 321 9.06 -15.93 -20.35
N VAL A 322 9.33 -15.02 -19.42
CA VAL A 322 10.39 -14.00 -19.57
C VAL A 322 11.78 -14.63 -19.59
N ALA A 323 12.02 -15.66 -18.79
CA ALA A 323 13.29 -16.37 -18.77
C ALA A 323 13.59 -17.10 -20.08
N LYS A 324 12.57 -17.66 -20.74
CA LYS A 324 12.68 -18.35 -22.04
C LYS A 324 12.90 -17.41 -23.23
N GLY A 325 12.83 -16.09 -23.03
CA GLY A 325 13.00 -15.09 -24.09
C GLY A 325 11.77 -14.88 -24.97
N GLU A 326 10.60 -15.38 -24.54
CA GLU A 326 9.35 -15.20 -25.28
C GLU A 326 8.79 -13.79 -24.99
N PRO A 327 8.43 -12.99 -26.01
CA PRO A 327 7.96 -11.62 -25.80
C PRO A 327 6.57 -11.65 -25.16
N SER A 328 6.55 -11.58 -23.82
CA SER A 328 5.31 -11.34 -23.08
C SER A 328 4.79 -9.96 -23.44
N ALA A 329 3.56 -9.88 -23.96
CA ALA A 329 2.89 -8.63 -24.34
C ALA A 329 2.78 -7.62 -23.18
N THR A 330 2.94 -8.07 -21.93
CA THR A 330 2.93 -7.24 -20.71
C THR A 330 4.26 -6.55 -20.41
N LEU A 331 5.38 -6.96 -21.04
CA LEU A 331 6.69 -6.39 -20.77
C LEU A 331 6.89 -4.99 -21.38
N LYS A 332 6.09 -4.62 -22.40
CA LYS A 332 6.10 -3.26 -23.01
C LYS A 332 5.71 -2.15 -22.02
N GLY A 333 4.98 -2.46 -20.94
CA GLY A 333 4.62 -1.48 -19.91
C GLY A 333 5.77 -1.14 -18.96
N TRP A 334 6.70 -2.08 -18.75
CA TRP A 334 7.79 -1.94 -17.76
C TRP A 334 9.06 -1.31 -18.36
N THR A 335 9.28 -1.45 -19.67
CA THR A 335 10.43 -0.84 -20.36
C THR A 335 10.35 0.68 -20.48
N ASN A 336 9.19 1.29 -20.19
CA ASN A 336 9.02 2.74 -20.17
C ASN A 336 9.37 3.39 -18.81
N LEU A 337 9.61 2.60 -17.76
CA LEU A 337 9.94 3.10 -16.41
C LEU A 337 11.44 3.08 -16.10
N LEU A 338 12.25 2.47 -16.96
CA LEU A 338 13.70 2.50 -16.86
C LEU A 338 14.23 3.33 -18.03
N PRO A 339 14.76 4.55 -17.80
CA PRO A 339 15.52 5.25 -18.83
C PRO A 339 16.64 4.32 -19.28
N THR A 340 16.73 4.03 -20.57
CA THR A 340 17.81 3.26 -21.16
C THR A 340 19.14 3.93 -20.82
N TRP A 341 19.83 3.44 -19.80
CA TRP A 341 21.24 3.73 -19.55
C TRP A 341 22.08 2.91 -20.55
N SER A 342 21.84 3.13 -21.85
CA SER A 342 22.77 2.74 -22.90
C SER A 342 23.63 3.95 -23.20
N SER A 343 24.79 3.95 -22.55
CA SER A 343 25.98 4.69 -22.92
C SER A 343 26.19 4.73 -24.44
N SER A 344 26.25 5.93 -25.01
CA SER A 344 27.02 6.19 -26.22
C SER A 344 28.26 7.01 -25.84
N PRO A 345 29.46 6.42 -25.76
CA PRO A 345 30.70 7.16 -25.71
C PRO A 345 31.26 7.38 -27.13
N SER A 346 32.07 8.44 -27.26
CA SER A 346 33.04 8.75 -28.33
C SER A 346 32.48 9.23 -29.68
N LYS A 347 32.61 10.53 -30.03
CA LYS A 347 33.81 11.32 -30.48
C LYS A 347 34.09 11.17 -31.98
N PRO A 348 34.83 12.08 -32.64
CA PRO A 348 35.36 13.38 -32.18
C PRO A 348 34.65 14.60 -32.79
#